data_AF-A0A0Q7F1N7-F1
#
_entry.id   AF-A0A0Q7F1N7-F1
#
_cell.length_a   1.000
_cell.length_b   1.000
_cell.length_c   1.000
_cell.angle_alpha   90.00
_cell.angle_beta   90.00
_cell.angle_gamma   90.00
#
_symmetry.space_group_name_H-M   'P 1'
#
loop_
_entity.id
_entity.type
_entity.pdbx_description
1 polymer ?
#
loop_
_entity_poly.entity_id
_entity_poly.type
_entity_poly.pdbx_seq_one_letter_code
_entity_poly.pdbx_strand_id
1 'polypeptide(L)'
;MVYSTKRGTGVLGTVEQPLEAVIFEATIEHAQNAILSFIGKVTTRSGRSLADLKGQNLVLQIDDGPALGVVIVHVENDGAEAVLNLSSK
;
A
#
# COMPACT_ATOMS: atom_id res chain seq x y z
N MET A 1 14.28 17.07 1.63
CA MET A 1 13.38 15.95 1.95
C MET A 1 12.04 16.54 2.35
N VAL A 2 10.95 15.98 1.84
CA VAL A 2 9.59 16.44 2.11
C VAL A 2 8.76 15.26 2.58
N TYR A 3 8.03 15.44 3.67
CA TYR A 3 7.01 14.51 4.15
C TYR A 3 5.65 15.00 3.69
N SER A 4 4.89 14.14 3.02
CA SER A 4 3.50 14.44 2.68
C SER A 4 2.62 13.29 3.15
N THR A 5 1.51 13.63 3.81
CA THR A 5 0.45 12.68 4.09
C THR A 5 -0.59 12.79 2.98
N LYS A 6 -0.91 11.67 2.34
CA LYS A 6 -1.92 11.59 1.29
C LYS A 6 -2.96 10.54 1.63
N ARG A 7 -4.20 10.83 1.26
CA ARG A 7 -5.31 9.88 1.25
C ARG A 7 -5.74 9.66 -0.20
N GLY A 8 -6.15 8.45 -0.53
CA GLY A 8 -6.61 8.13 -1.86
C GLY A 8 -7.16 6.72 -1.97
N THR A 9 -7.37 6.32 -3.21
CA THR A 9 -7.79 4.97 -3.58
C THR A 9 -6.75 4.34 -4.48
N GLY A 10 -6.74 3.01 -4.48
CA GLY A 10 -5.88 2.26 -5.37
C GLY A 10 -6.24 0.79 -5.39
N VAL A 11 -5.42 0.03 -6.08
CA VAL A 11 -5.56 -1.42 -6.18
C VAL A 11 -4.29 -2.07 -5.66
N LEU A 12 -4.45 -2.95 -4.68
CA LEU A 12 -3.40 -3.82 -4.19
C LEU A 12 -3.41 -5.12 -5.00
N GLY A 13 -2.25 -5.55 -5.47
CA GLY A 13 -2.13 -6.75 -6.29
C GLY A 13 -0.76 -7.38 -6.22
N THR A 14 -0.56 -8.43 -7.01
CA THR A 14 0.77 -8.89 -7.37
C THR A 14 1.22 -8.14 -8.64
N VAL A 15 2.47 -8.37 -9.07
CA VAL A 15 2.96 -7.87 -10.37
C VAL A 15 2.13 -8.43 -11.53
N GLU A 16 1.58 -9.64 -11.36
CA GLU A 16 0.87 -10.37 -12.43
C GLU A 16 -0.63 -10.07 -12.45
N GLN A 17 -1.24 -9.73 -11.31
CA GLN A 17 -2.69 -9.52 -11.23
C GLN A 17 -3.14 -8.58 -10.10
N PRO A 18 -4.17 -7.75 -10.32
CA PRO A 18 -4.84 -7.01 -9.26
C PRO A 18 -5.57 -7.97 -8.31
N LEU A 19 -5.55 -7.70 -7.00
CA LEU A 19 -6.17 -8.55 -5.98
C LEU A 19 -7.33 -7.88 -5.26
N GLU A 20 -7.17 -6.62 -4.83
CA GLU A 20 -8.14 -5.94 -3.97
C GLU A 20 -8.11 -4.42 -4.16
N ALA A 21 -9.30 -3.80 -4.25
CA ALA A 21 -9.41 -2.34 -4.24
C ALA A 21 -9.33 -1.82 -2.79
N VAL A 22 -8.48 -0.83 -2.54
CA VAL A 22 -8.20 -0.31 -1.21
C VAL A 22 -8.35 1.20 -1.13
N ILE A 23 -8.73 1.67 0.05
CA ILE A 23 -8.57 3.08 0.46
C ILE A 23 -7.28 3.13 1.26
N PHE A 24 -6.44 4.13 1.02
CA PHE A 24 -5.17 4.27 1.73
C PHE A 24 -5.00 5.66 2.35
N GLU A 25 -4.27 5.69 3.46
CA GLU A 25 -3.67 6.88 4.05
C GLU A 25 -2.18 6.61 4.24
N ALA A 26 -1.32 7.37 3.56
CA ALA A 26 0.11 7.13 3.54
C ALA A 26 0.92 8.39 3.81
N THR A 27 2.01 8.21 4.56
CA THR A 27 3.08 9.18 4.67
C THR A 27 4.17 8.79 3.68
N ILE A 28 4.48 9.73 2.78
CA ILE A 28 5.46 9.55 1.72
C ILE A 28 6.61 10.51 1.97
N GLU A 29 7.81 9.96 2.04
CA GLU A 29 9.05 10.72 2.01
C GLU A 29 9.65 10.63 0.61
N HIS A 30 9.93 11.79 0.02
CA HIS A 30 10.56 11.86 -1.30
C HIS A 30 11.67 12.90 -1.36
N ALA A 31 12.64 12.63 -2.23
CA ALA A 31 13.69 13.55 -2.61
C ALA A 31 13.68 13.73 -4.13
N GLN A 32 13.40 14.95 -4.58
CA GLN A 32 13.19 15.26 -5.99
C GLN A 32 12.13 14.32 -6.59
N ASN A 33 12.53 13.42 -7.49
CA ASN A 33 11.65 12.49 -8.20
C ASN A 33 11.66 11.06 -7.62
N ALA A 34 12.45 10.80 -6.57
CA ALA A 34 12.56 9.47 -5.97
C ALA A 34 11.75 9.39 -4.66
N ILE A 35 10.93 8.34 -4.54
CA ILE A 35 10.30 7.97 -3.27
C ILE A 35 11.34 7.23 -2.44
N LEU A 36 11.64 7.77 -1.26
CA LEU A 36 12.63 7.23 -0.33
C LEU A 36 11.99 6.31 0.70
N SER A 37 10.80 6.67 1.18
CA SER A 37 10.02 5.83 2.10
C SER A 37 8.52 5.98 1.87
N PHE A 38 7.81 4.89 2.10
CA PHE A 38 6.36 4.82 2.04
C PHE A 38 5.88 3.98 3.21
N ILE A 39 5.07 4.58 4.09
CA ILE A 39 4.33 3.84 5.11
C ILE A 39 2.88 4.28 5.02
N GLY A 40 1.97 3.33 4.86
CA GLY A 40 0.55 3.65 4.75
C GLY A 40 -0.34 2.60 5.38
N LYS A 41 -1.48 3.05 5.90
CA LYS A 41 -2.59 2.17 6.27
C LYS A 41 -3.51 2.01 5.08
N VAL A 42 -3.99 0.79 4.86
CA VAL A 42 -4.99 0.48 3.84
C VAL A 42 -6.18 -0.23 4.45
N THR A 43 -7.35 0.03 3.89
CA THR A 43 -8.60 -0.65 4.20
C THR A 43 -9.18 -1.23 2.91
N THR A 44 -9.54 -2.51 2.92
CA THR A 44 -10.18 -3.15 1.77
C THR A 44 -11.58 -2.61 1.55
N ARG A 45 -11.96 -2.38 0.30
CA ARG A 45 -13.31 -1.89 -0.02
C ARG A 45 -14.36 -3.00 0.06
N SER A 46 -13.95 -4.24 -0.20
CA SER A 46 -14.83 -5.42 -0.12
C SER A 46 -14.98 -5.97 1.29
N GLY A 47 -14.13 -5.56 2.25
CA GLY A 47 -14.02 -6.19 3.56
C GLY A 47 -13.27 -7.52 3.54
N ARG A 48 -12.69 -7.92 2.40
CA ARG A 48 -11.85 -9.13 2.30
C ARG A 48 -10.64 -9.02 3.23
N SER A 49 -10.30 -10.13 3.86
CA SER A 49 -9.10 -10.27 4.68
C SER A 49 -7.82 -10.28 3.82
N LEU A 50 -6.84 -9.48 4.23
CA LEU A 50 -5.49 -9.41 3.66
C LEU A 50 -4.47 -10.26 4.44
N ALA A 51 -4.91 -11.02 5.44
CA ALA A 51 -4.02 -11.78 6.32
C ALA A 51 -3.08 -12.73 5.56
N ASP A 52 -3.60 -13.40 4.53
CA ASP A 52 -2.84 -14.34 3.70
C ASP A 52 -1.75 -13.67 2.85
N LEU A 53 -1.86 -12.35 2.64
CA LEU A 53 -0.94 -11.55 1.84
C LEU A 53 0.18 -10.93 2.69
N LYS A 54 0.14 -11.08 4.01
CA LYS A 54 1.14 -10.54 4.93
C LYS A 54 2.55 -11.07 4.60
N GLY A 55 3.52 -10.17 4.50
CA GLY A 55 4.91 -10.49 4.19
C GLY A 55 5.21 -10.79 2.71
N GLN A 56 4.21 -10.77 1.83
CA GLN A 56 4.41 -10.95 0.39
C GLN A 56 4.80 -9.63 -0.30
N ASN A 57 5.54 -9.72 -1.41
CA ASN A 57 5.79 -8.56 -2.27
C ASN A 57 4.55 -8.29 -3.12
N LEU A 58 3.98 -7.12 -2.93
CA LEU A 58 2.77 -6.67 -3.60
C LEU A 58 3.06 -5.38 -4.36
N VAL A 59 2.12 -5.01 -5.21
CA VAL A 59 2.11 -3.72 -5.90
C VAL A 59 0.87 -2.97 -5.45
N LEU A 60 1.04 -1.76 -4.94
CA LEU A 60 -0.04 -0.80 -4.75
C LEU A 60 -0.06 0.14 -5.95
N GLN A 61 -1.07 0.01 -6.80
CA GLN A 61 -1.33 0.94 -7.88
C GLN A 61 -2.25 2.04 -7.38
N ILE A 62 -1.72 3.25 -7.21
CA ILE A 62 -2.49 4.41 -6.76
C ILE A 62 -3.25 5.02 -7.95
N ASP A 63 -4.52 5.33 -7.75
CA ASP A 63 -5.33 6.03 -8.76
C ASP A 63 -4.72 7.41 -9.05
N ASP A 64 -4.52 7.73 -10.34
CA ASP A 64 -3.85 8.94 -10.82
C ASP A 64 -2.41 9.12 -10.29
N GLY A 65 -1.75 8.04 -9.87
CA GLY A 65 -0.44 8.05 -9.24
C GLY A 65 0.51 6.95 -9.73
N PRO A 66 1.69 6.84 -9.08
CA PRO A 66 2.64 5.78 -9.38
C PRO A 66 2.19 4.43 -8.82
N ALA A 67 2.70 3.35 -9.40
CA ALA A 67 2.66 2.02 -8.80
C ALA A 67 3.86 1.84 -7.86
N LEU A 68 3.61 1.33 -6.65
CA LEU A 68 4.61 1.15 -5.61
C LEU A 68 4.76 -0.32 -5.24
N GLY A 69 5.99 -0.81 -5.21
CA GLY A 69 6.31 -2.09 -4.59
C GLY A 69 6.16 -1.97 -3.08
N VAL A 70 5.29 -2.77 -2.47
CA VAL A 70 4.96 -2.70 -1.05
C VAL A 70 4.95 -4.09 -0.42
N VAL A 71 5.04 -4.12 0.90
CA VAL A 71 4.82 -5.32 1.71
C VAL A 71 3.87 -5.00 2.85
N ILE A 72 2.94 -5.92 3.14
CA ILE A 72 2.10 -5.83 4.33
C ILE A 72 2.92 -6.28 5.54
N VAL A 73 3.19 -5.35 6.45
CA VAL A 73 3.96 -5.60 7.69
C VAL A 73 3.07 -5.91 8.88
N HIS A 74 1.84 -5.39 8.88
CA HIS A 74 0.87 -5.60 9.95
C HIS A 74 -0.55 -5.66 9.38
N VAL A 75 -1.44 -6.38 10.06
CA VAL A 75 -2.82 -6.61 9.65
C VAL A 75 -3.70 -6.42 10.88
N GLU A 76 -4.77 -5.64 10.74
CA GLU A 76 -5.70 -5.21 11.80
C GLU A 76 -7.14 -5.55 11.37
N ASN A 77 -8.10 -5.40 12.29
CA ASN A 77 -9.54 -5.44 12.03
C ASN A 77 -10.00 -6.69 11.22
N ASP A 78 -9.80 -7.89 11.79
CA ASP A 78 -10.10 -9.20 11.17
C ASP A 78 -9.50 -9.42 9.76
N GLY A 79 -8.49 -8.62 9.42
CA GLY A 79 -7.80 -8.67 8.14
C GLY A 79 -8.23 -7.64 7.13
N ALA A 80 -9.27 -6.85 7.38
CA ALA A 80 -9.74 -5.84 6.44
C ALA A 80 -8.83 -4.61 6.39
N GLU A 81 -7.97 -4.42 7.39
CA GLU A 81 -7.01 -3.32 7.47
C GLU A 81 -5.57 -3.84 7.48
N ALA A 82 -4.66 -3.11 6.85
CA ALA A 82 -3.25 -3.48 6.81
C ALA A 82 -2.33 -2.25 6.83
N VAL A 83 -1.15 -2.42 7.42
CA VAL A 83 -0.04 -1.47 7.32
C VAL A 83 0.90 -1.95 6.22
N LEU A 84 1.10 -1.09 5.24
CA LEU A 84 2.03 -1.24 4.13
C LEU A 84 3.33 -0.50 4.42
N ASN A 85 4.44 -1.10 4.01
CA ASN A 85 5.74 -0.44 3.92
C ASN A 85 6.28 -0.59 2.49
N LEU A 86 7.15 0.33 2.08
CA LEU A 86 7.88 0.20 0.82
C LEU A 86 8.65 -1.12 0.83
N SER A 87 8.54 -1.90 -0.25
CA SER A 87 9.37 -3.08 -0.40
C SER A 87 10.82 -2.66 -0.65
N SER A 88 11.77 -3.33 0.00
CA SER A 88 13.20 -3.10 -0.18
C SER A 88 13.80 -3.87 -1.37
N LYS A 89 12.94 -4.45 -2.22
CA LYS A 89 13.34 -5.25 -3.39
C LYS A 89 13.23 -4.48 -4.69
#